data_AF-W7L4H8-F1
#
_entry.id   AF-W7L4H8-F1
#
_cell.length_a   1.000
_cell.length_b   1.000
_cell.length_c   1.000
_cell.angle_alpha   90.00
_cell.angle_beta   90.00
_cell.angle_gamma   90.00
#
_symmetry.space_group_name_H-M   'P 1'
#
loop_
_entity.id
_entity.type
_entity.pdbx_description
1 polymer ?
#
loop_
_entity_poly.entity_id
_entity_poly.type
_entity_poly.pdbx_seq_one_letter_code
_entity_poly.pdbx_strand_id
1 'polypeptide(L)'
;MFRLGICVAHVDEDIVVDLEGLVYPCLAFTGNPIYVKGKLREYGTVELNRKFTGNEARNVWRGKCNNCEFLPMCVGGCRFFSVLEGKGFYGIDCRRKSYEEVVKLIRHFV
;
A
#
# COMPACT_ATOMS: atom_id res chain seq x y z
N MET A 1 0.51 4.65 -11.13
CA MET A 1 -0.71 3.79 -11.12
C MET A 1 -1.56 4.19 -9.91
N PHE A 2 -2.60 5.00 -10.12
CA PHE A 2 -3.60 5.30 -9.08
C PHE A 2 -4.61 4.15 -9.10
N ARG A 3 -4.51 3.22 -8.16
CA ARG A 3 -5.48 2.11 -8.04
C ARG A 3 -6.67 2.66 -7.24
N LEU A 4 -7.83 2.84 -7.88
CA LEU A 4 -9.10 3.21 -7.21
C LEU A 4 -9.72 2.02 -6.43
N GLY A 5 -8.87 1.10 -5.97
CA GLY A 5 -9.25 -0.07 -5.19
C GLY A 5 -8.37 -0.18 -3.95
N ILE A 6 -8.61 -1.20 -3.13
CA ILE A 6 -7.80 -1.43 -1.93
C ILE A 6 -6.32 -1.55 -2.31
N CYS A 7 -5.45 -0.92 -1.52
CA CYS A 7 -4.02 -1.03 -1.73
C CYS A 7 -3.57 -2.47 -1.48
N VAL A 8 -2.77 -3.02 -2.40
CA VAL A 8 -2.16 -4.38 -2.27
C VAL A 8 -1.48 -4.54 -0.92
N ALA A 9 -0.71 -3.50 -0.51
CA ALA A 9 0.01 -3.51 0.75
C ALA A 9 -0.90 -3.47 2.00
N HIS A 10 -2.23 -3.43 1.86
CA HIS A 10 -3.18 -3.53 2.98
C HIS A 10 -3.70 -4.96 3.18
N VAL A 11 -3.39 -5.89 2.28
CA VAL A 11 -3.88 -7.28 2.32
C VAL A 11 -2.66 -8.19 2.35
N ASP A 12 -2.54 -9.04 3.37
CA ASP A 12 -1.32 -9.83 3.53
C ASP A 12 -1.19 -10.95 2.49
N GLU A 13 -2.33 -11.41 2.00
CA GLU A 13 -2.50 -12.43 0.97
C GLU A 13 -2.32 -11.89 -0.46
N ASP A 14 -2.43 -10.57 -0.67
CA ASP A 14 -2.12 -9.95 -1.96
C ASP A 14 -0.61 -9.66 -1.99
N ILE A 15 0.11 -10.49 -2.73
CA ILE A 15 1.57 -10.53 -2.73
C ILE A 15 2.13 -10.38 -4.12
N VAL A 16 3.33 -9.82 -4.21
CA VAL A 16 4.15 -9.86 -5.42
C VAL A 16 5.34 -10.76 -5.15
N VAL A 17 5.58 -11.71 -6.05
CA VAL A 17 6.71 -12.64 -5.98
C VAL A 17 7.63 -12.34 -7.15
N ASP A 18 8.94 -12.21 -6.90
CA ASP A 18 9.94 -12.05 -7.96
C ASP A 18 10.49 -13.39 -8.47
N LEU A 19 11.45 -13.32 -9.40
CA LEU A 19 12.05 -14.51 -10.02
C LEU A 19 12.90 -15.36 -9.05
N GLU A 20 13.33 -14.80 -7.92
CA GLU A 20 14.07 -15.50 -6.87
C GLU A 20 13.13 -16.08 -5.79
N GLY A 21 11.82 -15.88 -5.96
CA GLY A 21 10.81 -16.27 -5.00
C GLY A 21 10.70 -15.32 -3.80
N LEU A 22 11.30 -14.13 -3.83
CA LEU A 22 11.16 -13.14 -2.77
C LEU A 22 9.79 -12.48 -2.85
N VAL A 23 9.15 -12.30 -1.69
CA VAL A 23 7.80 -11.77 -1.57
C VAL A 23 7.85 -10.32 -1.13
N TYR A 24 7.08 -9.46 -1.81
CA TYR A 24 7.04 -8.02 -1.61
C TYR A 24 5.62 -7.51 -1.30
N PRO A 25 5.49 -6.40 -0.55
CA PRO A 25 4.21 -5.82 -0.18
C PRO A 25 3.45 -5.18 -1.36
N CYS A 26 4.14 -4.76 -2.42
CA CYS A 26 3.55 -4.43 -3.70
C CYS A 26 4.62 -4.37 -4.80
N LEU A 27 4.20 -4.28 -6.06
CA LEU A 27 5.08 -4.25 -7.23
C LEU A 27 6.13 -3.13 -7.19
N ALA A 28 5.81 -2.00 -6.55
CA ALA A 28 6.72 -0.86 -6.48
C ALA A 28 7.95 -1.11 -5.59
N PHE A 29 7.95 -2.18 -4.79
CA PHE A 29 9.06 -2.56 -3.92
C PHE A 29 9.89 -3.74 -4.47
N THR A 30 9.43 -4.39 -5.53
CA THR A 30 10.08 -5.57 -6.12
C THR A 30 11.52 -5.26 -6.54
N GLY A 31 12.44 -6.17 -6.20
CA GLY A 31 13.88 -6.01 -6.48
C GLY A 31 14.66 -5.20 -5.43
N ASN A 32 14.01 -4.66 -4.40
CA ASN A 32 14.71 -4.00 -3.29
C ASN A 32 14.73 -4.91 -2.05
N PRO A 33 15.88 -5.51 -1.67
CA PRO A 33 15.97 -6.47 -0.56
C PRO A 33 15.48 -5.95 0.80
N ILE A 34 15.48 -4.63 1.01
CA ILE A 34 15.02 -4.00 2.27
C ILE A 34 13.52 -4.24 2.50
N TYR A 35 12.73 -4.39 1.42
CA TYR A 35 11.27 -4.48 1.46
C TYR A 35 10.72 -5.90 1.30
N VAL A 36 11.57 -6.92 1.43
CA VAL A 36 11.14 -8.31 1.43
C VAL A 36 10.24 -8.57 2.64
N LYS A 37 8.99 -9.01 2.40
CA LYS A 37 8.02 -9.43 3.44
C LYS A 37 7.93 -10.94 3.61
N GLY A 38 8.62 -11.72 2.77
CA GLY A 38 8.59 -13.18 2.85
C GLY A 38 9.31 -13.87 1.70
N LYS A 39 9.12 -15.18 1.60
CA LYS A 39 9.65 -16.02 0.52
C LYS A 39 8.65 -17.09 0.10
N LEU A 40 8.51 -17.29 -1.21
CA LEU A 40 7.85 -18.43 -1.80
C LEU A 40 8.74 -19.66 -1.65
N ARG A 41 8.19 -20.71 -1.07
CA ARG A 41 8.85 -22.00 -0.83
C ARG A 41 8.36 -23.03 -1.84
N GLU A 42 8.96 -24.20 -1.78
CA GLU A 42 8.52 -25.36 -2.55
C GLU A 42 7.02 -25.65 -2.31
N TYR A 43 6.39 -26.26 -3.30
CA TYR A 43 4.96 -26.61 -3.30
C TYR A 43 4.00 -25.41 -3.16
N GLY A 44 4.48 -24.18 -3.41
CA GLY A 44 3.65 -22.97 -3.44
C GLY A 44 3.33 -22.36 -2.08
N THR A 45 4.00 -22.82 -1.01
CA THR A 45 3.81 -22.26 0.33
C THR A 45 4.53 -20.91 0.48
N VAL A 46 3.90 -19.95 1.16
CA VAL A 46 4.47 -18.61 1.37
C VAL A 46 4.85 -18.43 2.84
N GLU A 47 6.12 -18.14 3.09
CA GLU A 47 6.62 -17.85 4.42
C GLU A 47 6.79 -16.34 4.60
N LEU A 48 5.97 -15.73 5.45
CA LEU A 48 6.03 -14.29 5.75
C LEU A 48 6.94 -14.02 6.96
N ASN A 49 7.75 -12.96 6.88
CA ASN A 49 8.69 -12.57 7.92
C ASN A 49 8.12 -11.54 8.92
N ARG A 50 6.80 -11.29 8.88
CA ARG A 50 6.05 -10.34 9.71
C ARG A 50 6.45 -8.85 9.57
N LYS A 51 7.29 -8.49 8.61
CA LYS A 51 7.53 -7.08 8.24
C LYS A 51 6.50 -6.62 7.22
N PHE A 52 6.25 -5.30 7.20
CA PHE A 52 5.40 -4.66 6.18
C PHE A 52 3.99 -5.27 6.11
N THR A 53 3.43 -5.58 7.28
CA THR A 53 2.14 -6.28 7.36
C THR A 53 0.99 -5.42 6.83
N GLY A 54 0.03 -6.09 6.19
CA GLY A 54 -1.18 -5.47 5.67
C GLY A 54 -2.00 -4.81 6.77
N ASN A 55 -2.09 -5.46 7.94
CA ASN A 55 -2.81 -4.91 9.09
C ASN A 55 -2.22 -3.58 9.59
N GLU A 56 -0.90 -3.49 9.78
CA GLU A 56 -0.27 -2.23 10.21
C GLU A 56 -0.39 -1.16 9.13
N ALA A 57 -0.13 -1.53 7.87
CA ALA A 57 -0.27 -0.62 6.73
C ALA A 57 -1.70 -0.05 6.63
N ARG A 58 -2.74 -0.87 6.80
CA ARG A 58 -4.13 -0.43 6.72
C ARG A 58 -4.51 0.55 7.83
N ASN A 59 -3.78 0.56 8.94
CA ASN A 59 -4.14 1.32 10.14
C ASN A 59 -3.30 2.58 10.37
N VAL A 60 -2.39 2.94 9.46
CA VAL A 60 -1.52 4.13 9.63
C VAL A 60 -2.26 5.46 9.76
N TRP A 61 -3.50 5.52 9.27
CA TRP A 61 -4.36 6.71 9.31
C TRP A 61 -4.96 7.01 10.68
N ARG A 62 -5.03 6.01 11.57
CA ARG A 62 -5.68 6.13 12.88
C ARG A 62 -5.04 7.25 13.68
N GLY A 63 -5.86 8.15 14.21
CA GLY A 63 -5.39 9.31 14.98
C GLY A 63 -4.88 10.49 14.15
N LYS A 64 -4.69 10.32 12.83
CA LYS A 64 -4.13 11.35 11.93
C LYS A 64 -5.13 11.85 10.90
N CYS A 65 -6.05 10.99 10.45
CA CYS A 65 -6.97 11.29 9.36
C CYS A 65 -8.44 11.05 9.71
N ASN A 66 -8.78 10.95 11.00
CA ASN A 66 -10.12 10.54 11.47
C ASN A 66 -11.27 11.39 10.90
N ASN A 67 -11.02 12.67 10.60
CA ASN A 67 -12.02 13.61 10.09
C ASN A 67 -11.85 13.91 8.59
N CYS A 68 -11.11 13.09 7.84
CA CYS A 68 -10.87 13.29 6.42
C CYS A 68 -11.96 12.60 5.57
N GLU A 69 -12.69 13.38 4.78
CA GLU A 69 -13.74 12.89 3.86
C GLU A 69 -13.23 11.89 2.82
N PHE A 70 -11.94 11.97 2.45
CA PHE A 70 -11.30 11.09 1.49
C PHE A 70 -10.73 9.80 2.11
N LEU A 71 -10.85 9.63 3.44
CA LEU A 71 -10.30 8.46 4.14
C LEU A 71 -10.75 7.11 3.55
N PRO A 72 -12.04 6.90 3.20
CA PRO A 72 -12.49 5.63 2.61
C PRO A 72 -11.79 5.26 1.29
N MET A 73 -11.30 6.26 0.55
CA MET A 73 -10.58 6.06 -0.72
C MET A 73 -9.07 6.00 -0.57
N CYS A 74 -8.53 6.56 0.52
CA CYS A 74 -7.10 6.77 0.71
C CYS A 74 -6.49 5.80 1.72
N VAL A 75 -7.16 5.56 2.86
CA VAL A 75 -6.71 4.67 3.95
C VAL A 75 -5.23 4.96 4.34
N GLY A 76 -4.88 6.24 4.39
CA GLY A 76 -3.53 6.72 4.73
C GLY A 76 -2.53 6.81 3.56
N GLY A 77 -2.96 6.52 2.33
CA GLY A 77 -2.21 6.78 1.10
C GLY A 77 -1.35 5.63 0.61
N CYS A 78 -0.48 5.91 -0.37
CA CYS A 78 0.40 4.93 -0.98
C CYS A 78 1.65 4.68 -0.11
N ARG A 79 1.92 3.41 0.23
CA ARG A 79 3.11 3.01 0.99
C ARG A 79 4.41 3.34 0.26
N PHE A 80 4.44 3.15 -1.05
CA PHE A 80 5.62 3.45 -1.87
C PHE A 80 5.92 4.95 -1.92
N PHE A 81 4.90 5.80 -2.12
CA PHE A 81 5.11 7.25 -2.11
C PHE A 81 5.50 7.79 -0.73
N SER A 82 4.96 7.21 0.35
CA SER A 82 5.43 7.53 1.70
C SER A 82 6.94 7.28 1.86
N VAL A 83 7.44 6.15 1.33
CA VAL A 83 8.88 5.84 1.31
C VAL A 83 9.67 6.82 0.45
N LEU A 84 9.21 7.11 -0.78
CA LEU A 84 9.89 8.05 -1.67
C LEU A 84 10.00 9.46 -1.08
N GLU A 85 9.04 9.86 -0.27
CA GLU A 85 9.05 11.16 0.43
C GLU A 85 9.81 11.12 1.77
N GLY A 86 10.54 10.04 2.07
CA GLY A 86 11.36 9.91 3.28
C GLY A 86 10.58 9.68 4.57
N LYS A 87 9.28 9.39 4.49
CA LYS A 87 8.41 9.16 5.66
C LYS A 87 8.40 7.69 6.13
N GLY A 88 9.11 6.82 5.41
CA GLY A 88 9.15 5.39 5.65
C GLY A 88 7.87 4.67 5.22
N PHE A 89 7.87 3.34 5.37
CA PHE A 89 6.76 2.50 4.91
C PHE A 89 5.45 2.82 5.63
N TYR A 90 5.47 3.01 6.95
CA TYR A 90 4.26 3.28 7.75
C TYR A 90 3.91 4.77 7.87
N GLY A 91 4.49 5.63 7.02
CA GLY A 91 4.16 7.04 6.96
C GLY A 91 2.83 7.32 6.24
N ILE A 92 2.34 8.55 6.42
CA ILE A 92 1.16 9.06 5.72
C ILE A 92 1.56 9.68 4.38
N ASP A 93 0.93 9.22 3.31
CA ASP A 93 1.01 9.80 1.96
C ASP A 93 -0.30 10.52 1.63
N CYS A 94 -0.46 11.75 2.11
CA CYS A 94 -1.68 12.51 1.87
C CYS A 94 -1.70 13.10 0.45
N ARG A 95 -2.63 12.63 -0.37
CA ARG A 95 -2.87 13.13 -1.75
C ARG A 95 -4.22 13.84 -1.91
N ARG A 96 -4.68 14.56 -0.87
CA ARG A 96 -6.01 15.20 -0.84
C ARG A 96 -6.37 15.93 -2.13
N LYS A 97 -5.47 16.78 -2.64
CA LYS A 97 -5.67 17.53 -3.89
C LYS A 97 -6.00 16.61 -5.07
N SER A 98 -5.30 15.47 -5.19
CA SER A 98 -5.57 14.49 -6.25
C SER A 98 -6.96 13.85 -6.10
N TYR A 99 -7.39 13.55 -4.87
CA TYR A 99 -8.73 13.01 -4.62
C TYR A 99 -9.84 14.03 -4.88
N GLU A 100 -9.61 15.31 -4.60
CA GLU A 100 -10.54 16.40 -4.95
C GLU A 100 -10.76 16.46 -6.47
N GLU A 101 -9.69 16.36 -7.27
CA GLU A 101 -9.80 16.31 -8.73
C GLU A 101 -10.49 15.04 -9.24
N VAL A 102 -10.23 13.88 -8.61
CA VAL A 102 -10.94 12.64 -8.94
C VAL A 102 -12.44 12.77 -8.67
N VAL A 103 -12.85 13.35 -7.54
CA VAL A 103 -14.27 13.55 -7.22
C VAL A 103 -14.92 14.53 -8.20
N LYS A 104 -14.23 15.61 -8.57
CA LYS A 104 -14.72 16.52 -9.63
C LYS A 104 -14.93 15.77 -10.93
N LEU A 105 -13.98 14.93 -11.35
CA LEU A 105 -14.10 14.13 -12.56
C LEU A 105 -15.29 13.15 -12.50
N ILE A 106 -15.45 12.42 -11.40
CA ILE A 106 -16.56 11.45 -11.23
C ILE A 106 -17.92 12.15 -11.30
N ARG A 107 -18.06 13.35 -10.72
CA ARG A 107 -19.30 14.14 -10.79
C ARG A 107 -19.73 14.54 -12.20
N HIS A 108 -18.88 14.42 -13.22
CA HIS A 108 -19.29 14.64 -14.61
C HIS A 108 -19.97 13.41 -15.23
N PHE A 109 -19.85 12.23 -14.60
CA PHE A 109 -20.40 10.97 -15.07
C PHE A 109 -21.67 10.53 -14.33
N VAL A 110 -22.03 11.20 -13.24
CA VAL A 110 -23.23 10.97 -12.41
C VAL A 110 -24.17 12.14 -12.60
#